data_AF-A0A9W9Y9Y0-F1
#
_entry.id   AF-A0A9W9Y9Y0-F1
#
_cell.length_a   1.000
_cell.length_b   1.000
_cell.length_c   1.000
_cell.angle_alpha   90.00
_cell.angle_beta   90.00
_cell.angle_gamma   90.00
#
_symmetry.space_group_name_H-M   'P 1'
#
loop_
_entity.id
_entity.type
_entity.pdbx_description
1 polymer ?
#
loop_
_entity_poly.entity_id
_entity_poly.type
_entity_poly.pdbx_seq_one_letter_code
_entity_poly.pdbx_strand_id
1 'polypeptide(L)'
;MGCGYDSSANNRERISKLTDWGEKNMPTSDKDPAHADMLILLTRVSLAQMGSTCATKFGRTVNNDIGLASAIIIAHEAAHTFGLGHDGKGARCNNGEYIMSSAVSDGQNAFKWSPCSSKLIQDFLTGSGSSCLDDNPHDFIHEPTIFHNKLPGQIMNAIFQCRLQYGSQYYHVPRE
;
A
#
# COMPACT_ATOMS: atom_id res chain seq x y z
N MET A 1 -7.09 18.47 1.70
CA MET A 1 -5.87 18.64 2.50
C MET A 1 -4.78 17.82 1.83
N GLY A 2 -3.64 18.42 1.51
CA GLY A 2 -2.47 17.70 0.98
C GLY A 2 -1.31 17.81 1.96
N CYS A 3 -0.31 16.93 1.87
CA CYS A 3 0.90 16.95 2.70
C CYS A 3 1.83 18.16 2.43
N GLY A 4 1.35 19.22 1.79
CA GLY A 4 2.09 20.49 1.66
C GLY A 4 3.26 20.46 0.66
N TYR A 5 3.20 19.63 -0.38
CA TYR A 5 4.14 19.63 -1.50
C TYR A 5 3.39 19.62 -2.85
N ASP A 6 4.03 20.12 -3.90
CA ASP A 6 3.49 20.14 -5.26
C ASP A 6 4.10 19.05 -6.17
N SER A 7 3.76 19.07 -7.46
CA SER A 7 4.24 18.07 -8.42
C SER A 7 5.75 18.07 -8.65
N SER A 8 6.46 19.16 -8.31
CA SER A 8 7.92 19.29 -8.48
C SER A 8 8.74 18.65 -7.36
N ALA A 9 8.10 18.30 -6.23
CA ALA A 9 8.78 17.71 -5.09
C ALA A 9 9.45 16.37 -5.45
N ASN A 10 10.69 16.20 -5.00
CA ASN A 10 11.44 14.95 -5.17
C ASN A 10 11.00 13.87 -4.17
N ASN A 11 11.43 12.63 -4.37
CA ASN A 11 11.01 11.48 -3.57
C ASN A 11 11.28 11.66 -2.06
N ARG A 12 12.43 12.24 -1.72
CA ARG A 12 12.81 12.47 -0.31
C ARG A 12 11.89 13.49 0.34
N GLU A 13 11.57 14.56 -0.36
CA GLU A 13 10.66 15.59 0.13
C GLU A 13 9.26 15.04 0.38
N ARG A 14 8.72 14.23 -0.55
CA ARG A 14 7.39 13.62 -0.42
C ARG A 14 7.26 12.77 0.84
N ILE A 15 8.25 11.90 1.09
CA ILE A 15 8.28 11.05 2.30
C ILE A 15 8.51 11.88 3.56
N SER A 16 9.36 12.90 3.50
CA SER A 16 9.60 13.80 4.64
C SER A 16 8.30 14.49 5.06
N LYS A 17 7.52 14.98 4.10
CA LYS A 17 6.24 15.63 4.39
C LYS A 17 5.19 14.71 5.00
N LEU A 18 5.15 13.44 4.58
CA LEU A 18 4.32 12.44 5.23
C LEU A 18 4.79 12.17 6.67
N THR A 19 6.11 12.16 6.89
CA THR A 19 6.71 12.03 8.22
C THR A 19 6.32 13.19 9.13
N ASP A 20 6.51 14.43 8.67
CA ASP A 20 6.15 15.64 9.43
C ASP A 20 4.65 15.63 9.80
N TRP A 21 3.80 15.21 8.87
CA TRP A 21 2.37 15.09 9.12
C TRP A 21 2.07 14.02 10.17
N GLY A 22 2.68 12.83 10.06
CA GLY A 22 2.50 11.75 11.03
C GLY A 22 2.90 12.17 12.44
N GLU A 23 4.09 12.76 12.60
CA GLU A 23 4.59 13.21 13.90
C GLU A 23 3.74 14.30 14.54
N LYS A 24 3.06 15.12 13.73
CA LYS A 24 2.20 16.19 14.21
C LYS A 24 0.78 15.71 14.57
N ASN A 25 0.26 14.69 13.88
CA ASN A 25 -1.16 14.35 13.93
C ASN A 25 -1.46 12.97 14.53
N MET A 26 -0.46 12.10 14.67
CA MET A 26 -0.62 10.75 15.20
C MET A 26 0.12 10.61 16.54
N PRO A 27 -0.46 9.89 17.52
CA PRO A 27 0.27 9.49 18.72
C PRO A 27 1.55 8.73 18.36
N THR A 28 2.60 8.90 19.15
CA THR A 28 3.89 8.20 18.93
C THR A 28 4.03 6.93 19.76
N SER A 29 3.23 6.80 20.82
CA SER A 29 3.27 5.63 21.68
C SER A 29 2.36 4.58 21.08
N ASP A 30 2.92 3.41 20.81
CA ASP A 30 2.19 2.23 20.32
C ASP A 30 1.03 1.81 21.25
N LYS A 31 1.18 2.08 22.55
CA LYS A 31 0.11 1.84 23.54
C LYS A 31 -1.11 2.77 23.41
N ASP A 32 -1.05 3.78 22.55
CA ASP A 32 -2.18 4.68 22.32
C ASP A 32 -3.13 4.04 21.31
N PRO A 33 -4.43 3.88 21.62
CA PRO A 33 -5.42 3.31 20.70
C PRO A 33 -5.51 3.97 19.33
N ALA A 34 -5.11 5.24 19.20
CA ALA A 34 -5.10 5.98 17.95
C ALA A 34 -3.73 5.96 17.24
N HIS A 35 -2.72 5.26 17.78
CA HIS A 35 -1.48 5.00 17.07
C HIS A 35 -1.74 4.15 15.82
N ALA A 36 -0.91 4.33 14.81
CA ALA A 36 -0.93 3.49 13.62
C ALA A 36 0.50 3.09 13.30
N ASP A 37 0.73 1.83 12.95
CA ASP A 37 2.08 1.37 12.59
C ASP A 37 2.53 1.83 11.22
N MET A 38 1.56 2.16 10.35
CA MET A 38 1.81 2.55 8.97
C MET A 38 0.94 3.73 8.54
N LEU A 39 1.55 4.65 7.79
CA LEU A 39 0.89 5.78 7.13
C LEU A 39 0.90 5.56 5.62
N ILE A 40 -0.28 5.56 5.02
CA ILE A 40 -0.50 5.32 3.59
C ILE A 40 -1.11 6.59 2.99
N LEU A 41 -0.38 7.24 2.08
CA LEU A 41 -0.85 8.43 1.37
C LEU A 41 -1.17 8.07 -0.09
N LEU A 42 -2.38 8.38 -0.55
CA LEU A 42 -2.77 8.26 -1.96
C LEU A 42 -2.45 9.55 -2.73
N THR A 43 -1.73 9.42 -3.84
CA THR A 43 -1.26 10.53 -4.69
C THR A 43 -1.22 10.12 -6.17
N ARG A 44 -0.34 10.72 -6.99
CA ARG A 44 -0.10 10.34 -8.39
C ARG A 44 1.25 9.65 -8.61
N VAL A 45 1.94 9.26 -7.53
CA VAL A 45 3.26 8.60 -7.57
C VAL A 45 3.33 7.49 -6.51
N SER A 46 4.19 6.51 -6.72
CA SER A 46 4.42 5.39 -5.79
C SER A 46 5.84 5.41 -5.25
N LEU A 47 5.98 5.39 -3.92
CA LEU A 47 7.23 5.43 -3.16
C LEU A 47 7.00 4.83 -1.77
N ALA A 48 7.92 3.99 -1.31
CA ALA A 48 7.96 3.51 0.07
C ALA A 48 9.28 3.89 0.75
N GLN A 49 9.22 4.11 2.07
CA GLN A 49 10.43 4.10 2.87
C GLN A 49 10.79 2.67 3.26
N MET A 50 11.86 2.16 2.64
CA MET A 50 12.35 0.79 2.85
C MET A 50 12.59 0.48 4.33
N GLY A 51 12.05 -0.64 4.82
CA GLY A 51 12.30 -1.14 6.18
C GLY A 51 11.88 -0.17 7.29
N SER A 52 10.85 0.66 7.07
CA SER A 52 10.42 1.69 8.03
C SER A 52 9.47 1.20 9.11
N THR A 53 8.69 0.15 8.84
CA THR A 53 7.69 -0.37 9.79
C THR A 53 8.38 -0.96 11.01
N CYS A 54 7.93 -0.57 12.20
CA CYS A 54 8.51 -0.85 13.52
C CYS A 54 9.98 -0.41 13.76
N ALA A 55 10.76 -0.12 12.72
CA ALA A 55 12.10 0.46 12.85
C ALA A 55 12.08 1.98 13.11
N THR A 56 10.96 2.62 12.77
CA THR A 56 10.70 4.04 12.99
C THR A 56 9.32 4.22 13.61
N LYS A 57 8.92 5.47 13.92
CA LYS A 57 7.58 5.75 14.46
C LYS A 57 6.44 5.22 13.59
N PHE A 58 6.64 5.22 12.27
CA PHE A 58 5.64 4.84 11.28
C PHE A 58 6.30 4.22 10.04
N GLY A 59 5.79 3.08 9.58
CA GLY A 59 5.93 2.66 8.19
C GLY A 59 5.31 3.70 7.27
N ARG A 60 5.94 4.00 6.13
CA ARG A 60 5.51 5.13 5.28
C ARG A 60 5.45 4.75 3.81
N THR A 61 4.28 4.94 3.21
CA THR A 61 4.06 4.74 1.78
C THR A 61 3.30 5.90 1.16
N VAL A 62 3.71 6.27 -0.05
CA VAL A 62 3.02 7.18 -0.96
C VAL A 62 2.65 6.33 -2.18
N ASN A 63 1.40 6.36 -2.61
CA ASN A 63 0.88 5.37 -3.56
C ASN A 63 0.15 6.08 -4.69
N ASN A 64 0.39 5.66 -5.92
CA ASN A 64 -0.33 6.18 -7.07
C ASN A 64 -1.79 5.69 -7.05
N ASP A 65 -2.72 6.64 -7.02
CA ASP A 65 -4.15 6.39 -7.13
C ASP A 65 -4.55 6.22 -8.60
N ILE A 66 -4.96 5.00 -8.94
CA ILE A 66 -5.39 4.56 -10.27
C ILE A 66 -6.73 3.83 -10.16
N GLY A 67 -7.53 4.14 -9.13
CA GLY A 67 -8.78 3.45 -8.83
C GLY A 67 -8.55 2.14 -8.06
N LEU A 68 -9.36 1.11 -8.34
CA LEU A 68 -9.32 -0.14 -7.55
C LEU A 68 -7.95 -0.86 -7.61
N ALA A 69 -7.21 -0.71 -8.71
CA ALA A 69 -5.89 -1.31 -8.87
C ALA A 69 -4.83 -0.71 -7.91
N SER A 70 -5.10 0.44 -7.27
CA SER A 70 -4.23 0.98 -6.23
C SER A 70 -4.08 0.06 -5.03
N ALA A 71 -5.00 -0.87 -4.79
CA ALA A 71 -4.82 -1.90 -3.76
C ALA A 71 -3.54 -2.73 -3.96
N ILE A 72 -3.18 -3.05 -5.21
CA ILE A 72 -1.95 -3.77 -5.54
C ILE A 72 -0.72 -2.90 -5.24
N ILE A 73 -0.80 -1.61 -5.59
CA ILE A 73 0.27 -0.64 -5.33
C ILE A 73 0.49 -0.50 -3.82
N ILE A 74 -0.58 -0.33 -3.05
CA ILE A 74 -0.51 -0.25 -1.59
C ILE A 74 0.14 -1.50 -1.00
N ALA A 75 -0.24 -2.69 -1.47
CA ALA A 75 0.39 -3.93 -1.04
C ALA A 75 1.89 -3.96 -1.37
N HIS A 76 2.26 -3.59 -2.60
CA HIS A 76 3.64 -3.53 -3.06
C HIS A 76 4.50 -2.58 -2.20
N GLU A 77 4.04 -1.34 -2.03
CA GLU A 77 4.77 -0.34 -1.25
C GLU A 77 4.80 -0.70 0.24
N ALA A 78 3.74 -1.30 0.79
CA ALA A 78 3.74 -1.78 2.17
C ALA A 78 4.80 -2.88 2.38
N ALA A 79 4.94 -3.81 1.45
CA ALA A 79 5.99 -4.84 1.55
C ALA A 79 7.41 -4.23 1.52
N HIS A 80 7.65 -3.14 0.78
CA HIS A 80 8.92 -2.40 0.90
C HIS A 80 9.15 -1.87 2.32
N THR A 81 8.11 -1.44 3.05
CA THR A 81 8.27 -1.00 4.44
C THR A 81 8.68 -2.11 5.40
N PHE A 82 8.45 -3.38 5.04
CA PHE A 82 8.97 -4.56 5.76
C PHE A 82 10.41 -4.94 5.34
N GLY A 83 10.99 -4.19 4.39
CA GLY A 83 12.37 -4.40 3.91
C GLY A 83 12.48 -5.30 2.67
N LEU A 84 11.37 -5.63 2.01
CA LEU A 84 11.42 -6.44 0.79
C LEU A 84 12.00 -5.65 -0.39
N GLY A 85 12.82 -6.31 -1.21
CA GLY A 85 13.18 -5.82 -2.54
C GLY A 85 12.21 -6.32 -3.61
N HIS A 86 12.40 -5.86 -4.85
CA HIS A 86 11.65 -6.40 -5.99
C HIS A 86 12.00 -7.87 -6.27
N ASP A 87 11.01 -8.60 -6.80
CA ASP A 87 11.22 -9.86 -7.50
C ASP A 87 12.08 -9.65 -8.76
N GLY A 88 12.62 -10.74 -9.31
CA GLY A 88 13.49 -10.75 -10.50
C GLY A 88 14.89 -11.31 -10.24
N LYS A 89 15.22 -11.63 -8.98
CA LYS A 89 16.49 -12.24 -8.58
C LYS A 89 16.24 -13.64 -8.02
N GLY A 90 16.26 -14.64 -8.90
CA GLY A 90 16.16 -16.06 -8.51
C GLY A 90 15.13 -16.83 -9.34
N ALA A 91 15.30 -18.14 -9.41
CA ALA A 91 14.55 -19.01 -10.32
C ALA A 91 13.03 -19.14 -10.02
N ARG A 92 12.53 -18.58 -8.91
CA ARG A 92 11.12 -18.70 -8.47
C ARG A 92 10.46 -17.36 -8.14
N CYS A 93 11.11 -16.24 -8.39
CA CYS A 93 10.56 -14.90 -8.21
C CYS A 93 10.78 -14.12 -9.49
N ASN A 94 10.01 -14.47 -10.53
CA ASN A 94 10.12 -13.81 -11.82
C ASN A 94 9.64 -12.37 -11.71
N ASN A 95 10.34 -11.47 -12.39
CA ASN A 95 9.84 -10.12 -12.59
C ASN A 95 8.63 -10.15 -13.54
N GLY A 96 7.67 -9.24 -13.35
CA GLY A 96 6.45 -9.13 -14.16
C GLY A 96 5.29 -10.02 -13.75
N GLU A 97 5.44 -10.90 -12.74
CA GLU A 97 4.44 -11.95 -12.46
C GLU A 97 3.69 -11.78 -11.13
N TYR A 98 4.37 -11.29 -10.08
CA TYR A 98 3.85 -11.23 -8.71
C TYR A 98 3.76 -9.79 -8.20
N ILE A 99 3.21 -9.59 -6.99
CA ILE A 99 3.03 -8.26 -6.39
C ILE A 99 4.34 -7.48 -6.32
N MET A 100 5.48 -8.10 -5.96
CA MET A 100 6.78 -7.42 -5.82
C MET A 100 7.55 -7.28 -7.13
N SER A 101 6.92 -7.48 -8.28
CA SER A 101 7.51 -7.15 -9.58
C SER A 101 7.92 -5.67 -9.66
N SER A 102 9.04 -5.35 -10.32
CA SER A 102 9.54 -3.97 -10.47
C SER A 102 8.65 -3.08 -11.35
N ALA A 103 7.68 -3.68 -12.04
CA ALA A 103 6.61 -3.02 -12.77
C ALA A 103 5.29 -3.69 -12.39
N VAL A 104 4.17 -2.97 -12.50
CA VAL A 104 2.84 -3.52 -12.23
C VAL A 104 2.65 -4.78 -13.07
N SER A 105 2.47 -5.91 -12.38
CA SER A 105 2.27 -7.22 -13.00
C SER A 105 0.85 -7.36 -13.54
N ASP A 106 0.70 -8.20 -14.55
CA ASP A 106 -0.60 -8.60 -15.10
C ASP A 106 -0.78 -10.13 -15.02
N GLY A 107 -1.98 -10.60 -15.35
CA GLY A 107 -2.30 -12.03 -15.36
C GLY A 107 -2.66 -12.63 -14.00
N GLN A 108 -2.62 -13.97 -13.93
CA GLN A 108 -3.23 -14.75 -12.83
C GLN A 108 -2.49 -14.63 -11.48
N ASN A 109 -1.23 -14.21 -11.51
CA ASN A 109 -0.37 -14.14 -10.32
C ASN A 109 -0.13 -12.69 -9.84
N ALA A 110 -0.65 -11.68 -10.56
CA ALA A 110 -0.46 -10.26 -10.23
C ALA A 110 -0.96 -9.88 -8.82
N PHE A 111 -1.88 -10.67 -8.26
CA PHE A 111 -2.44 -10.49 -6.93
C PHE A 111 -1.87 -11.46 -5.89
N LYS A 112 -0.72 -12.08 -6.17
CA LYS A 112 -0.07 -13.05 -5.28
C LYS A 112 1.35 -12.60 -4.95
N TRP A 113 1.78 -12.93 -3.75
CA TRP A 113 3.19 -12.87 -3.38
C TRP A 113 3.96 -13.98 -4.08
N SER A 114 5.18 -13.69 -4.55
CA SER A 114 6.07 -14.75 -5.02
C SER A 114 6.50 -15.63 -3.84
N PRO A 115 7.00 -16.86 -4.09
CA PRO A 115 7.64 -17.66 -3.05
C PRO A 115 8.76 -16.91 -2.32
N CYS A 116 9.52 -16.05 -3.02
CA CYS A 116 10.59 -15.26 -2.44
C CYS A 116 10.03 -14.15 -1.53
N SER A 117 9.04 -13.38 -1.99
CA SER A 117 8.40 -12.32 -1.18
C SER A 117 7.70 -12.91 0.03
N SER A 118 6.98 -14.03 -0.14
CA SER A 118 6.27 -14.70 0.95
C SER A 118 7.23 -15.11 2.07
N LYS A 119 8.41 -15.65 1.71
CA LYS A 119 9.45 -15.99 2.69
C LYS A 119 9.95 -14.75 3.44
N LEU A 120 10.25 -13.66 2.72
CA LEU A 120 10.77 -12.44 3.34
C LEU A 120 9.75 -11.78 4.27
N ILE A 121 8.47 -11.77 3.89
CA ILE A 121 7.39 -11.29 4.76
C ILE A 121 7.34 -12.14 6.03
N GLN A 122 7.37 -13.47 5.91
CA GLN A 122 7.36 -14.36 7.07
C GLN A 122 8.59 -14.17 7.97
N ASP A 123 9.78 -14.01 7.38
CA ASP A 123 11.01 -13.77 8.13
C ASP A 123 10.94 -12.43 8.90
N PHE A 124 10.34 -11.38 8.33
CA PHE A 124 10.09 -10.11 9.03
C PHE A 124 9.09 -10.28 10.19
N LEU A 125 7.92 -10.86 9.92
CA LEU A 125 6.83 -11.03 10.91
C LEU A 125 7.16 -12.00 12.04
N THR A 126 8.16 -12.87 11.87
CA THR A 126 8.63 -13.77 12.94
C THR A 126 9.86 -13.25 13.67
N GLY A 127 10.46 -12.17 13.15
CA GLY A 127 11.63 -11.53 13.74
C GLY A 127 11.25 -10.47 14.76
N SER A 128 12.20 -10.12 15.64
CA SER A 128 12.01 -9.06 16.66
C SER A 128 11.84 -7.66 16.08
N GLY A 129 12.06 -7.48 14.77
CA GLY A 129 11.90 -6.21 14.08
C GLY A 129 10.45 -5.85 13.72
N SER A 130 9.48 -6.71 14.03
CA SER A 130 8.05 -6.50 13.71
C SER A 130 7.17 -6.29 14.94
N SER A 131 7.76 -6.10 16.12
CA SER A 131 7.04 -6.15 17.40
C SER A 131 5.95 -5.09 17.61
N CYS A 132 5.91 -4.02 16.80
CA CYS A 132 4.80 -3.06 16.81
C CYS A 132 3.52 -3.61 16.16
N LEU A 133 3.60 -4.74 15.45
CA LEU A 133 2.45 -5.38 14.81
C LEU A 133 1.87 -6.53 15.65
N ASP A 134 2.38 -6.75 16.86
CA ASP A 134 2.04 -7.90 17.71
C ASP A 134 0.82 -7.65 18.61
N ASP A 135 0.41 -6.39 18.78
CA ASP A 135 -0.78 -6.05 19.55
C ASP A 135 -2.04 -6.03 18.67
N ASN A 136 -3.20 -6.10 19.32
CA ASN A 136 -4.47 -6.04 18.62
C ASN A 136 -4.94 -4.58 18.53
N PRO A 137 -5.48 -4.13 17.38
CA PRO A 137 -6.03 -2.80 17.28
C PRO A 137 -7.15 -2.62 18.31
N HIS A 138 -7.11 -1.49 19.02
CA HIS A 138 -8.08 -1.17 20.07
C HIS A 138 -9.49 -0.93 19.51
N ASP A 139 -9.58 -0.20 18.39
CA ASP A 139 -10.81 0.03 17.64
C ASP A 139 -10.62 -0.47 16.21
N PHE A 140 -11.48 -1.39 15.77
CA PHE A 140 -11.56 -1.71 14.35
C PHE A 140 -12.16 -0.52 13.61
N ILE A 141 -11.42 0.06 12.66
CA ILE A 141 -11.98 1.00 11.69
C ILE A 141 -13.26 0.37 11.15
N HIS A 142 -14.40 1.03 11.37
CA HIS A 142 -15.67 0.59 10.84
C HIS A 142 -15.61 0.74 9.32
N GLU A 143 -15.30 -0.37 8.65
CA GLU A 143 -15.59 -0.53 7.23
C GLU A 143 -17.03 -0.01 7.01
N PRO A 144 -17.24 0.94 6.07
CA PRO A 144 -18.58 1.44 5.84
C PRO A 144 -19.53 0.27 5.51
N THR A 145 -20.70 0.26 6.14
CA THR A 145 -21.65 -0.88 6.08
C THR A 145 -22.03 -1.32 4.66
N ILE A 146 -21.89 -0.42 3.67
CA ILE A 146 -22.04 -0.71 2.25
C ILE A 146 -21.07 -1.79 1.73
N PHE A 147 -19.88 -1.93 2.32
CA PHE A 147 -18.85 -2.89 1.92
C PHE A 147 -18.96 -4.25 2.60
N HIS A 148 -19.67 -4.36 3.73
CA HIS A 148 -19.81 -5.60 4.48
C HIS A 148 -20.30 -6.76 3.59
N ASN A 149 -19.54 -7.86 3.60
CA ASN A 149 -19.82 -9.09 2.83
C ASN A 149 -19.95 -8.89 1.31
N LYS A 150 -19.32 -7.84 0.77
CA LYS A 150 -19.36 -7.54 -0.67
C LYS A 150 -17.96 -7.38 -1.24
N LEU A 151 -17.75 -7.93 -2.42
CA LEU A 151 -16.55 -7.68 -3.21
C LEU A 151 -16.61 -6.28 -3.83
N PRO A 152 -15.46 -5.62 -4.09
CA PRO A 152 -15.43 -4.28 -4.69
C PRO A 152 -16.27 -4.16 -5.96
N GLY A 153 -16.27 -5.17 -6.84
CA GLY A 153 -17.06 -5.19 -8.08
C GLY A 153 -18.58 -5.28 -7.89
N GLN A 154 -19.07 -5.70 -6.71
CA GLN A 154 -20.50 -5.72 -6.39
C GLN A 154 -21.03 -4.34 -5.98
N ILE A 155 -20.12 -3.41 -5.63
CA ILE A 155 -20.45 -2.06 -5.18
C ILE A 155 -20.04 -1.04 -6.25
N MET A 156 -18.90 -1.28 -6.89
CA MET A 156 -18.35 -0.47 -7.96
C MET A 156 -18.51 -1.19 -9.29
N ASN A 157 -19.54 -0.83 -10.04
CA ASN A 157 -19.75 -1.37 -11.37
C ASN A 157 -18.65 -0.96 -12.36
N ALA A 158 -18.61 -1.58 -13.54
CA ALA A 158 -17.56 -1.34 -14.54
C ALA A 158 -17.44 0.14 -14.96
N ILE A 159 -18.55 0.86 -15.07
CA ILE A 159 -18.55 2.30 -15.40
C ILE A 159 -17.86 3.10 -14.29
N PHE A 160 -18.18 2.82 -13.03
CA PHE A 160 -17.55 3.49 -11.89
C PHE A 160 -16.05 3.21 -11.82
N GLN A 161 -15.64 1.96 -12.07
CA GLN A 161 -14.23 1.58 -12.14
C GLN A 161 -13.48 2.35 -13.24
N CYS A 162 -14.04 2.46 -14.45
CA CYS A 162 -13.46 3.27 -15.53
C CYS A 162 -13.32 4.75 -15.13
N ARG A 163 -14.32 5.29 -14.43
CA ARG A 163 -14.28 6.69 -13.98
C ARG A 163 -13.22 6.95 -12.92
N LEU A 164 -13.02 6.01 -12.00
CA LEU A 164 -11.95 6.09 -10.99
C LEU A 164 -10.58 6.08 -11.65
N GLN A 165 -10.37 5.18 -12.62
CA GLN A 165 -9.05 4.99 -13.21
C GLN A 165 -8.67 6.05 -14.25
N TYR A 166 -9.63 6.46 -15.10
CA TYR A 166 -9.35 7.31 -16.26
C TYR A 166 -9.96 8.71 -16.16
N GLY A 167 -10.93 8.91 -15.26
CA GLY A 167 -11.63 10.18 -15.04
C GLY A 167 -13.12 10.12 -15.37
N SER A 168 -13.86 11.14 -14.94
CA SER A 168 -15.34 11.15 -14.95
C SER A 168 -16.00 10.96 -16.33
N GLN A 169 -15.28 11.28 -17.41
CA GLN A 169 -15.78 11.19 -18.79
C GLN A 169 -15.66 9.78 -19.40
N TYR A 170 -14.98 8.85 -18.74
CA TYR A 170 -14.76 7.50 -19.25
C TYR A 170 -15.89 6.55 -18.84
N TYR A 171 -16.15 5.56 -19.69
CA TYR A 171 -17.18 4.54 -19.50
C TYR A 171 -16.67 3.17 -19.97
N HIS A 172 -17.31 2.11 -19.46
CA HIS A 172 -16.98 0.74 -19.85
C HIS A 172 -17.47 0.44 -21.26
N VAL A 173 -16.58 -0.09 -22.11
CA VAL A 173 -16.91 -0.60 -23.45
C VAL A 173 -16.84 -2.13 -23.38
N PRO A 174 -17.99 -2.84 -23.34
CA PRO A 174 -18.02 -4.30 -23.35
C PRO A 174 -17.34 -4.83 -24.62
N ARG A 175 -16.65 -5.97 -24.53
CA ARG A 175 -16.26 -6.73 -25.72
C ARG A 175 -17.51 -7.48 -26.22
N GLU A 176 -17.84 -7.30 -27.50
CA GLU A 176 -18.84 -8.12 -28.21
C GLU A 176 -18.37 -9.58 -28.35
#